data_AF-A0A0F9E971-F1
#
_entry.id   AF-A0A0F9E971-F1
#
_cell.length_a   1.000
_cell.length_b   1.000
_cell.length_c   1.000
_cell.angle_alpha   90.00
_cell.angle_beta   90.00
_cell.angle_gamma   90.00
#
_symmetry.space_group_name_H-M   'P 1'
#
loop_
_entity.id
_entity.type
_entity.pdbx_description
1 polymer ?
#
loop_
_entity_poly.entity_id
_entity_poly.type
_entity_poly.pdbx_seq_one_letter_code
_entity_poly.pdbx_strand_id
1 'polypeptide(L)'
;GEIIANHNHCDLKGLNEAIIGCDVVDEGEISVVSLINRAYLVKGKKNLTSEKIEECFGSRSIEEWAYKYLLKLNMVSHGGGHELPGVDRLEKVIFFPEGRLFFLKCGSSTDVYEDLWNFPRGYRVEGIMERIQALRLATHYATLQLKYTIKVDF
;
A
#
# COMPACT_ATOMS: atom_id res chain seq x y z
N GLY A 1 9.98 -13.74 23.43
CA GLY A 1 8.83 -13.56 22.53
C GLY A 1 9.35 -12.97 21.24
N GLU A 2 8.78 -13.37 20.11
CA GLU A 2 9.09 -12.76 18.81
C GLU A 2 8.54 -11.33 18.77
N ILE A 3 9.33 -10.38 18.26
CA ILE A 3 8.90 -9.00 18.09
C ILE A 3 8.18 -8.92 16.74
N ILE A 4 6.92 -8.52 16.75
CA ILE A 4 6.15 -8.25 15.54
C ILE A 4 6.07 -6.73 15.39
N ALA A 5 6.60 -6.21 14.29
CA ALA A 5 6.64 -4.78 14.00
C ALA A 5 6.00 -4.49 12.63
N ASN A 6 5.46 -3.27 12.48
CA ASN A 6 5.14 -2.73 11.16
C ASN A 6 6.41 -2.06 10.60
N HIS A 7 7.05 -2.71 9.64
CA HIS A 7 8.38 -2.31 9.17
C HIS A 7 8.36 -1.06 8.29
N ASN A 8 7.24 -0.74 7.62
CA ASN A 8 7.16 0.40 6.70
C ASN A 8 7.33 1.79 7.35
N HIS A 9 7.18 1.88 8.67
CA HIS A 9 7.38 3.14 9.41
C HIS A 9 8.65 3.16 10.26
N CYS A 10 9.27 2.00 10.52
CA CYS A 10 10.34 1.88 11.52
C CYS A 10 11.61 1.20 10.99
N ASP A 11 11.54 0.40 9.93
CA ASP A 11 12.63 -0.48 9.49
C ASP A 11 12.48 -0.85 8.01
N LEU A 12 12.54 0.17 7.15
CA LEU A 12 12.41 0.02 5.70
C LEU A 12 13.53 -0.86 5.14
N LYS A 13 13.21 -1.93 4.40
CA LYS A 13 14.19 -2.74 3.67
C LYS A 13 14.60 -2.06 2.34
N GLY A 14 13.82 -1.09 1.85
CA GLY A 14 14.17 -0.23 0.71
C GLY A 14 13.24 0.97 0.46
N LEU A 15 13.73 1.95 -0.30
CA LEU A 15 13.02 3.22 -0.59
C LEU A 15 11.66 3.01 -1.29
N ASN A 16 11.54 1.96 -2.11
CA ASN A 16 10.32 1.66 -2.86
C ASN A 16 9.16 1.23 -1.95
N GLU A 17 9.46 0.58 -0.82
CA GLU A 17 8.43 0.13 0.14
C GLU A 17 7.74 1.33 0.79
N ALA A 18 8.53 2.34 1.18
CA ALA A 18 8.04 3.60 1.72
C ALA A 18 7.16 4.38 0.72
N ILE A 19 7.53 4.35 -0.56
CA ILE A 19 6.82 5.08 -1.62
C ILE A 19 5.51 4.38 -1.98
N ILE A 20 5.50 3.04 -2.02
CA ILE A 20 4.33 2.25 -2.45
C ILE A 20 3.38 2.01 -1.27
N GLY A 21 3.89 2.07 -0.04
CA GLY A 21 3.10 1.75 1.16
C GLY A 21 2.76 0.26 1.22
N CYS A 22 3.76 -0.60 1.03
CA CYS A 22 3.59 -2.05 1.10
C CYS A 22 4.79 -2.73 1.76
N ASP A 23 4.53 -3.80 2.50
CA ASP A 23 5.58 -4.66 3.03
C ASP A 23 5.94 -5.73 2.00
N VAL A 24 7.24 -5.97 1.82
CA VAL A 24 7.76 -7.16 1.15
C VAL A 24 7.98 -8.23 2.19
N VAL A 25 7.25 -9.34 2.05
CA VAL A 25 7.20 -10.42 3.05
C VAL A 25 7.60 -11.76 2.44
N ASP A 26 8.31 -12.57 3.20
CA ASP A 26 8.55 -13.96 2.84
C ASP A 26 7.27 -14.80 3.02
N GLU A 27 7.20 -15.95 2.33
CA GLU A 27 6.08 -16.86 2.49
C GLU A 27 6.03 -17.40 3.92
N GLY A 28 4.90 -17.19 4.61
CA GLY A 28 4.71 -17.56 6.02
C GLY A 28 5.17 -16.51 7.04
N GLU A 29 5.93 -15.49 6.64
CA GLU A 29 6.31 -14.36 7.51
C GLU A 29 5.07 -13.58 7.97
N ILE A 30 5.06 -13.11 9.21
CA ILE A 30 3.97 -12.30 9.76
C ILE A 30 4.25 -10.82 9.49
N SER A 31 3.30 -10.14 8.86
CA SER A 31 3.29 -8.68 8.71
C SER A 31 2.06 -8.08 9.38
N VAL A 32 2.15 -6.77 9.68
CA VAL A 32 1.13 -6.00 10.38
C VAL A 32 0.42 -5.07 9.39
N VAL A 33 -0.89 -5.22 9.25
CA VAL A 33 -1.74 -4.25 8.56
C VAL A 33 -2.33 -3.32 9.61
N SER A 34 -1.81 -2.09 9.69
CA SER A 34 -2.22 -1.12 10.71
C SER A 34 -3.36 -0.21 10.22
N LEU A 35 -4.38 -0.04 11.04
CA LEU A 35 -5.48 0.90 10.84
C LEU A 35 -5.60 1.84 12.04
N ILE A 36 -6.47 2.86 11.94
CA ILE A 36 -6.64 3.87 13.01
C ILE A 36 -6.95 3.22 14.38
N ASN A 37 -7.86 2.25 14.41
CA ASN A 37 -8.43 1.70 15.65
C ASN A 37 -8.22 0.20 15.83
N ARG A 38 -7.51 -0.46 14.92
CA ARG A 38 -7.29 -1.91 14.90
C ARG A 38 -6.04 -2.22 14.10
N ALA A 39 -5.50 -3.41 14.31
CA ALA A 39 -4.46 -3.94 13.44
C ALA A 39 -4.75 -5.42 13.14
N TYR A 40 -4.27 -5.88 11.99
CA TYR A 40 -4.34 -7.28 11.61
C TYR A 40 -2.95 -7.85 11.49
N LEU A 41 -2.77 -9.08 11.96
CA LEU A 41 -1.63 -9.90 11.62
C LEU A 41 -2.00 -10.75 10.42
N VAL A 42 -1.14 -10.75 9.41
CA VAL A 42 -1.31 -11.54 8.21
C VAL A 42 -0.04 -12.31 7.89
N LYS A 43 -0.20 -13.49 7.30
CA LYS A 43 0.91 -14.33 6.83
C LYS A 43 1.13 -14.12 5.34
N GLY A 44 2.36 -13.80 4.96
CA GLY A 44 2.81 -13.64 3.59
C GLY A 44 2.51 -14.87 2.73
N LYS A 45 2.16 -14.63 1.48
CA LYS A 45 1.87 -15.65 0.47
C LYS A 45 2.43 -15.23 -0.87
N LYS A 46 2.78 -16.21 -1.70
CA LYS A 46 3.08 -15.94 -3.11
C LYS A 46 1.90 -15.27 -3.80
N ASN A 47 2.10 -14.02 -4.24
CA ASN A 47 0.99 -13.20 -4.72
C ASN A 47 1.23 -12.45 -6.04
N LEU A 48 2.47 -12.41 -6.54
CA LEU A 48 2.76 -11.98 -7.91
C LEU A 48 2.98 -13.19 -8.83
N THR A 49 2.11 -13.34 -9.81
CA THR A 49 2.20 -14.36 -10.86
C THR A 49 2.57 -13.73 -12.19
N SER A 50 3.04 -14.55 -13.13
CA SER A 50 3.28 -14.13 -14.52
C SER A 50 2.07 -13.41 -15.12
N GLU A 51 0.89 -14.00 -14.98
CA GLU A 51 -0.39 -13.41 -15.44
C GLU A 51 -0.65 -12.05 -14.80
N LYS A 52 -0.42 -11.91 -13.48
CA LYS A 52 -0.61 -10.63 -12.77
C LYS A 52 0.37 -9.57 -13.24
N ILE A 53 1.63 -9.95 -13.48
CA ILE A 53 2.65 -9.04 -13.98
C ILE A 53 2.30 -8.61 -15.41
N GLU A 54 1.86 -9.53 -16.26
CA GLU A 54 1.37 -9.19 -17.61
C GLU A 54 0.15 -8.27 -17.57
N GLU A 55 -0.83 -8.52 -16.70
CA GLU A 55 -1.98 -7.62 -16.50
C GLU A 55 -1.56 -6.20 -16.08
N CYS A 56 -0.57 -6.07 -15.18
CA CYS A 56 -0.13 -4.78 -14.66
C CYS A 56 0.76 -4.00 -15.63
N PHE A 57 1.63 -4.68 -16.38
CA PHE A 57 2.63 -4.04 -17.24
C PHE A 57 2.25 -4.05 -18.74
N GLY A 58 1.28 -4.88 -19.14
CA GLY A 58 0.76 -4.96 -20.51
C GLY A 58 1.82 -5.37 -21.52
N SER A 59 1.82 -4.73 -22.69
CA SER A 59 2.80 -4.93 -23.76
C SER A 59 4.16 -4.26 -23.53
N ARG A 60 4.36 -3.60 -22.38
CA ARG A 60 5.65 -2.95 -22.07
C ARG A 60 6.70 -4.03 -21.85
N SER A 61 7.83 -3.91 -22.53
CA SER A 61 8.99 -4.76 -22.26
C SER A 61 9.52 -4.43 -20.86
N ILE A 62 9.21 -5.29 -19.89
CA ILE A 62 9.93 -5.29 -18.62
C ILE A 62 11.28 -5.96 -18.84
N GLU A 63 12.33 -5.40 -18.26
CA GLU A 63 13.65 -6.02 -18.34
C GLU A 63 13.61 -7.39 -17.65
N GLU A 64 14.32 -8.38 -18.21
CA GLU A 64 14.24 -9.77 -17.76
C GLU A 64 14.59 -9.93 -16.27
N TRP A 65 15.55 -9.13 -15.76
CA TRP A 65 15.91 -9.15 -14.35
C TRP A 65 14.77 -8.64 -13.46
N ALA A 66 14.05 -7.60 -13.89
CA ALA A 66 12.94 -7.01 -13.15
C ALA A 66 11.76 -7.98 -13.10
N TYR A 67 11.49 -8.67 -14.22
CA TYR A 67 10.49 -9.74 -14.25
C TYR A 67 10.80 -10.85 -13.25
N LYS A 68 12.04 -11.37 -13.28
CA LYS A 68 12.51 -12.41 -12.35
C LYS A 68 12.47 -11.96 -10.90
N TYR A 69 12.69 -10.68 -10.64
CA TYR A 69 12.60 -10.09 -9.32
C TYR A 69 11.14 -10.03 -8.84
N LEU A 70 10.22 -9.48 -9.66
CA LEU A 70 8.79 -9.40 -9.34
C LEU A 70 8.17 -10.77 -9.05
N LEU A 71 8.55 -11.81 -9.80
CA LEU A 71 8.07 -13.19 -9.57
C LEU A 71 8.45 -13.79 -8.21
N LYS A 72 9.44 -13.20 -7.53
CA LYS A 72 9.90 -13.63 -6.20
C LYS A 72 9.36 -12.75 -5.09
N LEU A 73 8.71 -11.64 -5.41
CA LEU A 73 8.19 -10.71 -4.43
C LEU A 73 6.79 -11.12 -3.98
N ASN A 74 6.57 -10.99 -2.68
CA ASN A 74 5.24 -11.03 -2.09
C ASN A 74 4.97 -9.69 -1.44
N MET A 75 3.93 -9.01 -1.88
CA MET A 75 3.60 -7.66 -1.41
C MET A 75 2.29 -7.66 -0.63
N VAL A 76 2.30 -7.04 0.53
CA VAL A 76 1.12 -6.89 1.38
C VAL A 76 0.98 -5.43 1.78
N SER A 77 -0.25 -4.94 1.96
CA SER A 77 -0.45 -3.58 2.45
C SER A 77 0.00 -3.46 3.90
N HIS A 78 0.82 -2.45 4.23
CA HIS A 78 1.19 -2.15 5.62
C HIS A 78 0.07 -1.46 6.42
N GLY A 79 -0.99 -1.01 5.73
CA GLY A 79 -2.13 -0.35 6.36
C GLY A 79 -3.35 -0.21 5.47
N GLY A 80 -4.35 0.53 5.95
CA GLY A 80 -5.58 0.79 5.19
C GLY A 80 -5.37 1.73 4.01
N GLY A 81 -4.31 2.54 4.07
CA GLY A 81 -4.08 3.64 3.13
C GLY A 81 -5.03 4.81 3.40
N HIS A 82 -4.79 5.91 2.68
CA HIS A 82 -5.58 7.12 2.82
C HIS A 82 -6.73 7.15 1.81
N GLU A 83 -7.88 7.60 2.27
CA GLU A 83 -8.94 8.10 1.40
C GLU A 83 -8.74 9.59 1.23
N LEU A 84 -8.99 10.09 0.02
CA LEU A 84 -9.12 11.52 -0.25
C LEU A 84 -10.62 11.79 -0.35
N PRO A 85 -11.28 12.30 0.72
CA PRO A 85 -12.72 12.47 0.73
C PRO A 85 -13.17 13.37 -0.43
N GLY A 86 -14.22 12.96 -1.13
CA GLY A 86 -14.74 13.69 -2.29
C GLY A 86 -13.98 13.46 -3.59
N VAL A 87 -12.93 12.63 -3.60
CA VAL A 87 -12.17 12.25 -4.80
C VAL A 87 -12.57 10.86 -5.27
N ASP A 88 -13.13 10.77 -6.47
CA ASP A 88 -13.53 9.51 -7.10
C ASP A 88 -12.30 8.72 -7.59
N ARG A 89 -11.38 9.42 -8.28
CA ARG A 89 -10.14 8.84 -8.82
C ARG A 89 -9.11 9.92 -9.17
N LEU A 90 -7.84 9.52 -9.21
CA LEU A 90 -6.78 10.27 -9.88
C LEU A 90 -6.91 10.08 -11.39
N GLU A 91 -7.13 11.15 -12.16
CA GLU A 91 -7.23 11.06 -13.62
C GLU A 91 -5.86 11.18 -14.29
N LYS A 92 -5.01 12.07 -13.79
CA LYS A 92 -3.72 12.35 -14.42
C LYS A 92 -2.72 12.95 -13.42
N VAL A 93 -1.44 12.67 -13.64
CA VAL A 93 -0.33 13.41 -13.05
C VAL A 93 0.48 14.03 -14.18
N ILE A 94 0.74 15.34 -14.10
CA ILE A 94 1.63 16.05 -15.01
C ILE A 94 2.91 16.40 -14.25
N PHE A 95 4.06 16.01 -14.79
CA PHE A 95 5.37 16.40 -14.27
C PHE A 95 5.93 17.56 -15.08
N PHE A 96 6.59 18.51 -14.40
CA PHE A 96 7.33 19.63 -14.97
C PHE A 96 8.60 19.86 -14.15
N PRO A 97 9.61 20.61 -14.63
CA PRO A 97 10.93 20.67 -13.97
C PRO A 97 10.88 21.05 -12.49
N GLU A 98 9.94 21.92 -12.10
CA GLU A 98 9.79 22.44 -10.74
C GLU A 98 8.84 21.61 -9.87
N GLY A 99 8.12 20.62 -10.42
CA GLY A 99 7.14 19.87 -9.63
C GLY A 99 6.19 18.96 -10.39
N ARG A 100 4.99 18.79 -9.84
CA ARG A 100 3.93 17.95 -10.40
C ARG A 100 2.55 18.50 -10.10
N LEU A 101 1.59 18.25 -11.00
CA LEU A 101 0.17 18.54 -10.79
C LEU A 101 -0.63 17.24 -10.78
N PHE A 102 -1.49 17.08 -9.78
CA PHE A 102 -2.46 16.00 -9.64
C PHE A 102 -3.83 16.47 -10.11
N PHE A 103 -4.41 15.78 -11.09
CA PHE A 103 -5.77 16.01 -11.57
C PHE A 103 -6.69 14.96 -10.97
N LEU A 104 -7.60 15.39 -10.12
CA LEU A 104 -8.48 14.54 -9.34
C LEU A 104 -9.92 14.70 -9.83
N LYS A 105 -10.58 13.59 -10.14
CA LYS A 105 -12.01 13.58 -10.44
C LYS A 105 -12.80 13.68 -9.14
N CYS A 106 -13.63 14.72 -9.00
CA CYS A 106 -14.44 14.96 -7.80
C CYS A 106 -15.90 15.16 -8.21
N GLY A 107 -16.66 14.07 -8.40
CA GLY A 107 -18.03 14.13 -8.88
C GLY A 107 -18.12 14.76 -10.28
N SER A 108 -18.75 15.93 -10.40
CA SER A 108 -18.85 16.66 -11.67
C SER A 108 -17.62 17.52 -11.98
N SER A 109 -16.77 17.85 -11.02
CA SER A 109 -15.57 18.67 -11.24
C SER A 109 -14.31 17.83 -11.48
N THR A 110 -13.25 18.53 -11.89
CA THR A 110 -11.87 18.05 -11.85
C THR A 110 -11.07 19.09 -11.08
N ASP A 111 -10.51 18.70 -9.95
CA ASP A 111 -9.71 19.57 -9.11
C ASP A 111 -8.22 19.33 -9.39
N VAL A 112 -7.40 20.38 -9.28
CA VAL A 112 -5.97 20.32 -9.59
C VAL A 112 -5.15 20.78 -8.39
N TYR A 113 -4.19 19.95 -7.97
CA TYR A 113 -3.34 20.20 -6.81
C TYR A 113 -1.86 20.03 -7.16
N GLU A 114 -0.99 20.87 -6.61
CA GLU A 114 0.47 20.73 -6.74
C GLU A 114 1.05 19.74 -5.72
N ASP A 115 0.47 19.72 -4.52
CA ASP A 115 0.75 18.73 -3.49
C ASP A 115 -0.54 18.22 -2.83
N LEU A 116 -0.46 17.04 -2.23
CA LEU A 116 -1.55 16.43 -1.45
C LEU A 116 -1.16 16.31 0.03
N TRP A 117 -0.19 17.11 0.50
CA TRP A 117 0.33 16.99 1.85
C TRP A 117 -0.71 17.42 2.88
N ASN A 118 -1.35 18.57 2.64
CA ASN A 118 -2.38 19.13 3.52
C ASN A 118 -3.81 18.72 3.14
N PHE A 119 -3.97 17.84 2.15
CA PHE A 119 -5.29 17.37 1.74
C PHE A 119 -5.95 16.60 2.90
N PRO A 120 -7.23 16.83 3.23
CA PRO A 120 -7.92 16.07 4.27
C PRO A 120 -7.85 14.58 3.96
N ARG A 121 -7.27 13.77 4.85
CA ARG A 121 -7.16 12.33 4.63
C ARG A 121 -8.18 11.60 5.50
N GLY A 122 -9.05 10.84 4.85
CA GLY A 122 -9.68 9.70 5.48
C GLY A 122 -8.68 8.55 5.56
N TYR A 123 -8.99 7.52 6.33
CA TYR A 123 -8.33 6.23 6.16
C TYR A 123 -9.31 5.31 5.45
N ARG A 124 -8.83 4.53 4.48
CA ARG A 124 -9.64 3.43 3.94
C ARG A 124 -9.60 2.29 4.96
N VAL A 125 -10.38 2.43 6.02
CA VAL A 125 -10.36 1.51 7.17
C VAL A 125 -11.12 0.23 6.84
N GLU A 126 -12.21 0.34 6.08
CA GLU A 126 -13.13 -0.75 5.80
C GLU A 126 -12.78 -1.44 4.48
N GLY A 127 -12.87 -2.78 4.45
CA GLY A 127 -12.64 -3.54 3.23
C GLY A 127 -11.19 -3.96 2.98
N ILE A 128 -10.20 -3.51 3.78
CA ILE A 128 -8.78 -3.82 3.48
C ILE A 128 -8.49 -5.31 3.58
N MET A 129 -9.06 -6.00 4.57
CA MET A 129 -8.87 -7.44 4.75
C MET A 129 -9.60 -8.22 3.66
N GLU A 130 -10.80 -7.79 3.31
CA GLU A 130 -11.60 -8.31 2.21
C GLU A 130 -10.83 -8.17 0.89
N ARG A 131 -10.15 -7.04 0.68
CA ARG A 131 -9.32 -6.80 -0.51
C ARG A 131 -8.07 -7.67 -0.51
N ILE A 132 -7.36 -7.78 0.62
CA ILE A 132 -6.20 -8.67 0.78
C ILE A 132 -6.58 -10.11 0.45
N GLN A 133 -7.74 -10.57 0.95
CA GLN A 133 -8.26 -11.90 0.68
C GLN A 133 -8.68 -12.08 -0.79
N ALA A 134 -9.44 -11.13 -1.34
CA ALA A 134 -9.92 -11.17 -2.73
C ALA A 134 -8.75 -11.20 -3.74
N LEU A 135 -7.70 -10.43 -3.46
CA LEU A 135 -6.47 -10.39 -4.26
C LEU A 135 -5.49 -11.52 -3.92
N ARG A 136 -5.78 -12.35 -2.91
CA ARG A 136 -4.94 -13.45 -2.42
C ARG A 136 -3.53 -13.01 -2.01
N LEU A 137 -3.40 -11.80 -1.45
CA LEU A 137 -2.10 -11.23 -1.10
C LEU A 137 -1.49 -11.87 0.16
N ALA A 138 -2.33 -12.25 1.11
CA ALA A 138 -1.91 -12.83 2.38
C ALA A 138 -3.05 -13.65 2.99
N THR A 139 -2.74 -14.38 4.07
CA THR A 139 -3.76 -15.06 4.89
C THR A 139 -3.93 -14.31 6.20
N HIS A 140 -5.16 -14.11 6.64
CA HIS A 140 -5.41 -13.60 7.99
C HIS A 140 -4.82 -14.57 9.04
N TYR A 141 -4.11 -14.02 10.03
CA TYR A 141 -3.52 -14.77 11.13
C TYR A 141 -4.18 -14.40 12.46
N ALA A 142 -4.32 -13.10 12.75
CA ALA A 142 -4.98 -12.63 13.97
C ALA A 142 -5.53 -11.21 13.79
N THR A 143 -6.51 -10.86 14.64
CA THR A 143 -7.00 -9.48 14.78
C THR A 143 -6.57 -8.93 16.12
N LEU A 144 -5.94 -7.76 16.11
CA LEU A 144 -5.44 -7.09 17.30
C LEU A 144 -6.44 -6.01 17.75
N GLN A 145 -6.73 -6.00 19.05
CA GLN A 145 -7.47 -4.93 19.69
C GLN A 145 -6.50 -3.87 20.20
N LEU A 146 -6.66 -2.64 19.71
CA LEU A 146 -5.88 -1.51 20.16
C LEU A 146 -6.28 -1.14 21.59
N LYS A 147 -5.33 -1.16 22.54
CA LYS A 147 -5.54 -0.71 23.92
C LYS A 147 -5.01 0.70 24.16
N TYR A 148 -3.83 1.00 23.62
CA TYR A 148 -3.15 2.27 23.79
C TYR A 148 -2.39 2.61 22.51
N THR A 149 -2.29 3.91 22.19
CA THR A 149 -1.42 4.45 21.15
C THR A 149 -0.48 5.45 21.80
N ILE A 150 0.83 5.29 21.56
CA ILE A 150 1.84 6.25 21.98
C ILE A 150 2.37 6.88 20.70
N LYS A 151 2.16 8.20 20.54
CA LYS A 151 2.75 8.99 19.46
C LYS A 151 3.93 9.76 20.02
N VAL A 152 5.10 9.60 19.42
CA VAL A 152 6.30 10.37 19.75
C VAL A 152 6.53 11.35 18.61
N ASP A 153 6.40 12.65 18.91
CA ASP A 153 6.67 13.72 17.96
C ASP A 153 8.09 14.26 18.23
N PHE A 154 8.91 14.35 17.18
CA PHE A 154 10.27 14.90 17.20
C PHE A 154 10.31 16.27 16.52
#